data_AF-A0A2S6INI7-F1
#
_entry.id   AF-A0A2S6INI7-F1
#
_cell.length_a   1.000
_cell.length_b   1.000
_cell.length_c   1.000
_cell.angle_alpha   90.00
_cell.angle_beta   90.00
_cell.angle_gamma   90.00
#
_symmetry.space_group_name_H-M   'P 1'
#
loop_
_entity.id
_entity.type
_entity.pdbx_description
1 polymer ?
#
loop_
_entity_poly.entity_id
_entity_poly.type
_entity_poly.pdbx_seq_one_letter_code
_entity_poly.pdbx_strand_id
1 'polypeptide(L)' 'MCSFNACKYNKACKAIYDRIVAKGKSKKLALIAVCNKLLKQAFAIAKSGLIYDDGYRSVLVRN' A
#
# COMPACT_ATOMS: atom_id res chain seq x y z
N MET A 1 -8.49 13.50 -1.97
CA MET A 1 -8.26 12.30 -1.14
C MET A 1 -7.31 11.34 -1.87
N CYS A 2 -6.03 11.30 -1.47
CA CYS A 2 -4.95 10.59 -2.19
C CYS A 2 -5.17 9.07 -2.32
N SER A 3 -5.89 8.47 -1.37
CA SER A 3 -6.20 7.03 -1.35
C SER A 3 -7.13 6.58 -2.47
N PHE A 4 -8.05 7.43 -2.93
CA PHE A 4 -8.92 7.08 -4.06
C PHE A 4 -8.16 7.02 -5.39
N ASN A 5 -7.24 7.96 -5.62
CA ASN A 5 -6.36 7.94 -6.80
C ASN A 5 -5.42 6.73 -6.75
N ALA A 6 -4.88 6.40 -5.58
CA ALA A 6 -4.05 5.21 -5.40
C ALA A 6 -4.81 3.92 -5.72
N CYS A 7 -6.08 3.79 -5.30
CA CYS A 7 -6.91 2.64 -5.68
C CYS A 7 -7.18 2.55 -7.19
N LYS A 8 -7.16 3.67 -7.92
CA LYS A 8 -7.41 3.68 -9.37
C LYS A 8 -6.17 3.27 -10.18
N TYR A 9 -5.00 3.77 -9.82
CA TYR A 9 -3.78 3.62 -10.61
C TYR A 9 -2.80 2.58 -10.06
N ASN A 10 -2.80 2.32 -8.76
CA ASN A 10 -1.92 1.32 -8.15
C ASN A 10 -2.68 0.00 -7.93
N LYS A 11 -2.30 -1.02 -8.72
CA LYS A 11 -2.89 -2.38 -8.66
C LYS A 11 -2.80 -2.98 -7.26
N ALA A 12 -1.69 -2.76 -6.55
CA ALA A 12 -1.48 -3.28 -5.20
C ALA A 12 -2.28 -2.53 -4.13
N CYS A 13 -2.65 -1.27 -4.35
CA CYS A 13 -3.59 -0.53 -3.50
C CYS A 13 -5.03 -1.00 -3.74
N LYS A 14 -5.42 -1.19 -5.01
CA LYS A 14 -6.73 -1.73 -5.39
C LYS A 14 -6.99 -3.11 -4.78
N ALA A 15 -6.02 -4.02 -4.89
CA ALA A 15 -6.11 -5.35 -4.31
C ALA A 15 -6.31 -5.34 -2.79
N ILE A 16 -5.67 -4.40 -2.06
CA ILE A 16 -5.88 -4.26 -0.60
C ILE A 16 -7.30 -3.79 -0.31
N TYR A 17 -7.79 -2.78 -1.03
CA TYR A 17 -9.13 -2.25 -0.87
C TYR A 17 -10.19 -3.32 -1.14
N ASP A 18 -10.11 -3.98 -2.30
CA ASP A 18 -11.06 -5.01 -2.73
C ASP A 18 -11.08 -6.18 -1.75
N ARG A 19 -9.92 -6.63 -1.25
CA ARG A 19 -9.84 -7.69 -0.24
C ARG A 19 -10.52 -7.32 1.08
N ILE A 20 -10.41 -6.07 1.53
CA ILE A 20 -11.03 -5.63 2.79
C ILE A 20 -12.54 -5.49 2.61
N VAL A 21 -12.98 -4.94 1.48
CA VAL A 21 -14.41 -4.80 1.16
C VAL A 21 -15.07 -6.18 0.95
N ALA A 22 -14.40 -7.11 0.28
CA ALA A 22 -14.89 -8.49 0.10
C ALA A 22 -15.08 -9.24 1.43
N LYS A 23 -14.37 -8.83 2.50
CA LYS A 23 -14.58 -9.33 3.87
C LYS A 23 -15.73 -8.65 4.61
N GLY A 24 -16.56 -7.86 3.92
CA GLY A 24 -17.71 -7.16 4.50
C GLY A 24 -17.34 -5.96 5.40
N LYS A 25 -16.11 -5.47 5.33
CA LYS A 25 -15.67 -4.31 6.14
C LYS A 25 -16.04 -2.99 5.46
N SER A 26 -16.11 -1.91 6.25
CA SER A 26 -16.47 -0.60 5.72
C SER A 26 -15.45 -0.07 4.71
N LYS A 27 -15.93 0.61 3.67
CA LYS A 27 -15.09 1.23 2.64
C LYS A 27 -14.11 2.26 3.23
N LYS A 28 -14.52 2.95 4.30
CA LYS A 28 -13.65 3.89 5.04
C LYS A 28 -12.43 3.18 5.64
N LEU A 29 -12.63 2.02 6.26
CA LEU A 29 -11.53 1.22 6.80
C LEU A 29 -10.59 0.74 5.69
N ALA A 30 -11.16 0.31 4.56
CA ALA A 30 -10.36 -0.10 3.39
C ALA A 30 -9.48 1.05 2.85
N LEU A 31 -10.01 2.27 2.78
CA LEU A 31 -9.24 3.46 2.37
C LEU A 31 -8.14 3.83 3.37
N ILE A 32 -8.40 3.70 4.68
CA ILE A 32 -7.37 3.92 5.71
C ILE A 32 -6.24 2.90 5.57
N ALA A 33 -6.55 1.64 5.27
CA ALA A 33 -5.53 0.62 5.02
C ALA A 33 -4.67 0.95 3.78
N VAL A 34 -5.27 1.50 2.73
CA VAL A 34 -4.55 1.98 1.54
C VAL A 34 -3.64 3.16 1.89
N CYS A 35 -4.10 4.14 2.68
CA CYS A 35 -3.25 5.22 3.17
C CYS A 35 -2.05 4.69 3.96
N ASN A 36 -2.27 3.73 4.87
CA ASN A 36 -1.21 3.16 5.69
C ASN A 36 -0.15 2.45 4.84
N LYS A 37 -0.56 1.77 3.75
CA LYS A 37 0.38 1.17 2.78
C LYS A 37 1.31 2.24 2.17
N LEU A 38 0.75 3.34 1.69
CA LEU A 38 1.50 4.42 1.05
C LEU A 38 2.47 5.10 2.02
N LEU A 39 2.02 5.36 3.25
CA LEU A 39 2.88 5.95 4.29
C LEU A 39 4.08 5.04 4.58
N LYS A 40 3.85 3.73 4.76
CA LYS A 40 4.94 2.78 4.99
C LYS A 40 5.93 2.72 3.82
N GLN A 41 5.44 2.81 2.58
CA GLN A 41 6.31 2.87 1.40
C GLN A 41 7.15 4.14 1.40
N ALA A 42 6.56 5.31 1.67
CA ALA A 42 7.28 6.58 1.75
C ALA A 42 8.38 6.55 2.82
N PHE A 43 8.07 6.07 4.03
CA PHE A 43 9.06 5.94 5.10
C PHE A 43 10.14 4.91 4.79
N ALA A 44 9.81 3.80 4.12
CA ALA A 44 10.80 2.79 3.73
C ALA A 44 11.81 3.35 2.71
N ILE A 45 11.34 4.12 1.72
CA ILE A 45 12.19 4.79 0.72
C ILE A 45 13.09 5.80 1.42
N ALA A 46 12.51 6.67 2.26
CA ALA A 46 13.25 7.69 2.99
C ALA A 46 14.34 7.10 3.90
N LYS A 47 14.09 5.93 4.52
CA LYS A 47 15.05 5.26 5.41
C LYS A 47 16.11 4.45 4.66
N SER A 48 15.75 3.82 3.55
CA SER A 48 16.67 2.93 2.82
C SER A 48 17.67 3.68 1.93
N GLY A 49 17.36 4.91 1.53
CA GLY A 49 18.16 5.66 0.56
C GLY A 49 18.09 5.08 -0.88
N LEU A 50 17.26 4.06 -1.10
CA LEU A 50 17.06 3.45 -2.41
C LEU A 50 16.02 4.23 -3.21
N ILE A 51 16.20 4.27 -4.53
CA ILE A 51 15.22 4.85 -5.46
C ILE A 51 13.96 3.98 -5.47
N TYR A 52 12.79 4.60 -5.62
CA TYR A 52 11.53 3.88 -5.78
C TYR A 52 11.61 2.92 -6.97
N ASP A 53 11.25 1.66 -6.72
CA ASP A 53 11.07 0.63 -7.74
C ASP A 53 9.70 -0.04 -7.53
N ASP A 54 8.85 -0.01 -8.55
CA ASP A 54 7.52 -0.62 -8.53
C ASP A 54 7.58 -2.15 -8.42
N GLY A 55 8.65 -2.75 -8.93
CA GLY A 55 8.94 -4.18 -8.87
C GLY A 55 9.66 -4.62 -7.60
N TYR A 56 9.96 -3.70 -6.68
CA TYR A 56 10.78 -3.98 -5.50
C TYR A 56 10.16 -5.09 -4.65
N ARG A 57 10.96 -6.13 -4.38
CA ARG A 57 10.60 -7.24 -3.48
C ARG A 57 11.58 -7.27 -2.32
N SER A 58 11.06 -7.06 -1.11
CA SER A 58 11.85 -7.20 0.11
C SER A 58 12.36 -8.63 0.23
N VAL A 59 13.67 -8.80 0.43
CA VAL A 59 14.27 -10.09 0.76
C VAL A 59 13.99 -10.38 2.22
N LEU A 60 13.56 -11.61 2.52
CA LEU A 60 13.35 -12.04 3.91
C LEU A 60 14.72 -12.22 4.57
N VAL A 61 15.10 -11.28 5.45
CA VAL A 61 16.33 -11.40 6.24
C VAL A 61 16.12 -12.54 7.23
N ARG A 62 16.93 -13.61 7.09
CA ARG A 62 17.05 -14.64 8.13
C ARG A 62 17.89 -14.04 9.25
N ASN A 63 17.28 -13.78 10.40
CA ASN A 63 17.98 -13.46 11.64
C ASN A 63 18.61 -14.71 12.24
#